data_AF-A0A8T7BKV7-F1
#
_entry.id   AF-A0A8T7BKV7-F1
#
_cell.length_a   1.000
_cell.length_b   1.000
_cell.length_c   1.000
_cell.angle_alpha   90.00
_cell.angle_beta   90.00
_cell.angle_gamma   90.00
#
_symmetry.space_group_name_H-M   'P 1'
#
loop_
_entity.id
_entity.type
_entity.pdbx_description
1 polymer ?
#
loop_
_entity_poly.entity_id
_entity_poly.type
_entity_poly.pdbx_seq_one_letter_code
_entity_poly.pdbx_strand_id
1 'polypeptide(L)'
;MKNIFYPVVFFLLSACATLDQPAPEQVNKTQDSIATAAMADAAYLRSDWEASERLYIKLIEAAPDNAMFWYRLGNIYSSTNRNNAAVIAYNESLKFNPADPDVWFNLGIVQLKQSAYTFNS
;
A
#
# COMPACT_ATOMS: atom_id res chain seq x y z
N MET A 1 34.54 -5.71 -27.86
CA MET A 1 35.25 -4.60 -28.53
C MET A 1 34.56 -4.26 -29.84
N LYS A 2 33.85 -3.12 -29.92
CA LYS A 2 33.90 -2.13 -31.01
C LYS A 2 32.84 -1.04 -30.79
N ASN A 3 33.30 0.19 -30.93
CA ASN A 3 32.67 1.48 -30.67
C ASN A 3 31.70 1.93 -31.78
N ILE A 4 30.66 2.67 -31.36
CA ILE A 4 30.14 3.97 -31.84
C ILE A 4 30.08 4.28 -33.35
N PHE A 5 28.88 4.61 -33.85
CA PHE A 5 28.64 5.65 -34.87
C PHE A 5 27.22 6.26 -34.78
N TYR A 6 27.17 7.59 -34.84
CA TYR A 6 26.08 8.59 -34.60
C TYR A 6 25.06 8.72 -35.77
N PRO A 7 23.86 9.38 -35.64
CA PRO A 7 23.73 10.85 -35.64
C PRO A 7 22.56 11.42 -34.77
N VAL A 8 22.77 12.44 -33.95
CA VAL A 8 22.61 13.88 -34.27
C VAL A 8 21.36 14.17 -35.14
N VAL A 9 20.25 14.54 -34.50
CA VAL A 9 19.30 15.50 -35.08
C VAL A 9 19.36 16.76 -34.23
N PHE A 10 20.07 17.72 -34.79
CA PHE A 10 20.21 19.08 -34.33
C PHE A 10 19.04 19.86 -34.93
N PHE A 11 18.04 20.24 -34.13
CA PHE A 11 17.10 21.29 -34.52
C PHE A 11 17.57 22.60 -33.89
N LEU A 12 17.82 23.56 -34.76
CA LEU A 12 18.47 24.85 -34.50
C LEU A 12 17.45 25.96 -34.22
N LEU A 13 17.92 26.93 -33.42
CA LEU A 13 17.56 28.36 -33.35
C LEU A 13 16.51 28.83 -32.32
N SER A 14 17.07 29.27 -31.17
CA SER A 14 16.86 30.55 -30.46
C SER A 14 15.52 31.29 -30.62
N ALA A 15 14.79 31.45 -29.52
CA ALA A 15 14.91 32.62 -28.62
C ALA A 15 13.64 32.74 -27.76
N CYS A 16 13.83 33.15 -26.50
CA CYS A 16 12.81 33.72 -25.61
C CYS A 16 11.59 32.83 -25.29
N ALA A 17 11.72 32.06 -24.20
CA ALA A 17 10.86 32.22 -23.02
C ALA A 17 11.23 31.11 -22.03
N THR A 18 11.74 31.48 -20.86
CA THR A 18 11.62 30.65 -19.67
C THR A 18 10.14 30.60 -19.31
N LEU A 19 9.41 29.69 -19.94
CA LEU A 19 8.14 29.21 -19.40
C LEU A 19 8.44 27.84 -18.81
N ASP A 20 8.66 27.85 -17.49
CA ASP A 20 8.21 26.82 -16.56
C ASP A 20 7.70 25.55 -17.27
N GLN A 21 8.63 24.67 -17.62
CA GLN A 21 8.32 23.25 -17.60
C GLN A 21 8.50 22.87 -16.13
N PRO A 22 7.42 22.73 -15.32
CA PRO A 22 7.60 22.24 -13.97
C PRO A 22 8.30 20.89 -14.08
N ALA A 23 9.41 20.75 -13.34
CA ALA A 23 10.08 19.47 -13.16
C ALA A 23 9.04 18.38 -12.85
N PRO A 24 9.25 17.12 -13.27
CA PRO A 24 8.28 16.04 -13.04
C PRO A 24 7.82 16.08 -11.59
N GLU A 25 6.51 16.27 -11.44
CA GLU A 25 5.78 16.64 -10.24
C GLU A 25 6.05 15.67 -9.08
N GLN A 26 7.06 15.96 -8.26
CA GLN A 26 7.38 15.25 -7.02
C GLN A 26 6.62 15.84 -5.81
N VAL A 27 5.67 16.75 -6.04
CA VAL A 27 5.13 17.65 -5.00
C VAL A 27 3.81 17.18 -4.38
N ASN A 28 3.14 16.12 -4.87
CA ASN A 28 1.81 15.74 -4.34
C ASN A 28 1.63 14.34 -3.72
N LYS A 29 2.62 13.43 -3.76
CA LYS A 29 2.46 12.07 -3.19
C LYS A 29 2.26 12.05 -1.67
N THR A 30 2.96 12.93 -0.96
CA THR A 30 2.93 12.97 0.52
C THR A 30 1.64 13.60 1.05
N GLN A 31 1.12 14.63 0.37
CA GLN A 31 -0.12 15.29 0.75
C GLN A 31 -1.35 14.40 0.46
N ASP A 32 -1.34 13.75 -0.71
CA ASP A 32 -2.37 12.76 -1.08
C ASP A 32 -2.35 11.56 -0.13
N SER A 33 -1.18 11.10 0.31
CA SER A 33 -1.04 9.97 1.25
C SER A 33 -1.64 10.28 2.62
N ILE A 34 -1.43 11.49 3.17
CA ILE A 34 -2.00 11.88 4.47
C ILE A 34 -3.53 12.00 4.40
N ALA A 35 -4.06 12.64 3.36
CA ALA A 35 -5.50 12.74 3.16
C ALA A 35 -6.15 11.36 2.95
N THR A 36 -5.46 10.48 2.20
CA THR A 36 -5.88 9.09 1.98
C THR A 36 -5.88 8.29 3.29
N ALA A 37 -4.91 8.51 4.19
CA ALA A 37 -4.84 7.83 5.49
C ALA A 37 -6.02 8.20 6.39
N ALA A 38 -6.34 9.48 6.50
CA ALA A 38 -7.49 9.93 7.29
C ALA A 38 -8.82 9.36 6.75
N MET A 39 -8.99 9.31 5.43
CA MET A 39 -10.16 8.68 4.81
C MET A 39 -10.20 7.17 5.05
N ALA A 40 -9.05 6.48 4.97
CA ALA A 40 -8.94 5.05 5.21
C ALA A 40 -9.36 4.69 6.64
N ASP A 41 -8.84 5.44 7.61
CA ASP A 41 -9.16 5.27 9.02
C ASP A 41 -10.64 5.60 9.29
N ALA A 42 -11.16 6.66 8.69
CA ALA A 42 -12.58 7.02 8.83
C ALA A 42 -13.52 5.97 8.21
N ALA A 43 -13.13 5.33 7.10
CA ALA A 43 -13.86 4.19 6.53
C ALA A 43 -13.76 2.96 7.42
N TYR A 44 -12.56 2.67 7.96
CA TYR A 44 -12.30 1.55 8.88
C TYR A 44 -13.16 1.64 10.14
N LEU A 45 -13.21 2.82 10.78
CA LEU A 45 -14.00 3.07 11.98
C LEU A 45 -15.50 2.93 11.72
N ARG A 46 -15.96 3.22 10.49
CA ARG A 46 -17.35 3.02 10.06
C ARG A 46 -17.65 1.60 9.59
N SER A 47 -16.66 0.70 9.65
CA SER A 47 -16.78 -0.67 9.11
C SER A 47 -17.16 -0.71 7.62
N ASP A 48 -16.87 0.35 6.88
CA ASP A 48 -16.98 0.40 5.43
C ASP A 48 -15.76 -0.34 4.85
N TRP A 49 -15.82 -1.67 4.91
CA TRP A 49 -14.70 -2.55 4.58
C TRP A 49 -14.26 -2.42 3.13
N GLU A 50 -15.20 -2.16 2.22
CA GLU A 50 -14.91 -2.03 0.80
C GLU A 50 -14.13 -0.73 0.51
N ALA A 51 -14.58 0.41 1.05
CA ALA A 51 -13.85 1.66 0.91
C ALA A 51 -12.51 1.61 1.65
N SER A 52 -12.51 1.07 2.88
CA SER A 52 -11.32 0.97 3.71
C SER A 52 -10.24 0.10 3.06
N GLU A 53 -10.59 -1.07 2.52
CA GLU A 53 -9.65 -1.93 1.79
C GLU A 53 -8.99 -1.20 0.63
N ARG A 54 -9.80 -0.56 -0.24
CA ARG A 54 -9.25 0.19 -1.39
C ARG A 54 -8.28 1.28 -0.96
N LEU A 55 -8.59 1.99 0.12
CA LEU A 55 -7.76 3.07 0.61
C LEU A 55 -6.46 2.55 1.24
N TYR A 56 -6.51 1.48 2.03
CA TYR A 56 -5.30 0.87 2.58
C TYR A 56 -4.40 0.24 1.51
N ILE A 57 -4.95 -0.32 0.43
CA ILE A 57 -4.16 -0.78 -0.72
C ILE A 57 -3.39 0.40 -1.34
N LYS A 58 -4.04 1.55 -1.55
CA LYS A 58 -3.36 2.76 -2.06
C LYS A 58 -2.26 3.25 -1.11
N LEU A 59 -2.49 3.16 0.21
CA LEU A 59 -1.49 3.54 1.21
C LEU A 59 -0.27 2.60 1.18
N ILE A 60 -0.50 1.30 0.97
CA ILE A 60 0.55 0.29 0.80
C ILE A 60 1.32 0.53 -0.50
N GLU A 61 0.67 0.87 -1.61
CA GLU A 61 1.34 1.23 -2.86
C GLU A 61 2.25 2.45 -2.70
N ALA A 62 1.87 3.40 -1.84
CA ALA A 62 2.64 4.60 -1.55
C ALA A 62 3.78 4.35 -0.54
N ALA A 63 3.56 3.52 0.47
CA ALA A 63 4.50 3.20 1.54
C ALA A 63 4.42 1.70 1.91
N PRO A 64 5.06 0.82 1.11
CA PRO A 64 4.91 -0.62 1.26
C PRO A 64 5.60 -1.19 2.49
N ASP A 65 6.48 -0.42 3.14
CA ASP A 65 7.21 -0.78 4.35
C ASP A 65 6.50 -0.36 5.65
N ASN A 66 5.34 0.28 5.55
CA ASN A 66 4.55 0.67 6.71
C ASN A 66 3.74 -0.52 7.26
N ALA A 67 4.24 -1.12 8.34
CA ALA A 67 3.62 -2.25 9.03
C ALA A 67 2.13 -1.99 9.39
N MET A 68 1.79 -0.78 9.81
CA MET A 68 0.43 -0.44 10.25
C MET A 68 -0.59 -0.58 9.12
N PHE A 69 -0.23 -0.26 7.88
CA PHE A 69 -1.15 -0.37 6.75
C PHE A 69 -1.45 -1.84 6.41
N TRP A 70 -0.43 -2.69 6.44
CA TRP A 70 -0.60 -4.14 6.31
C TRP A 70 -1.42 -4.73 7.46
N TYR A 71 -1.19 -4.28 8.69
CA TYR A 71 -1.97 -4.70 9.85
C TYR A 71 -3.45 -4.35 9.70
N ARG A 72 -3.76 -3.10 9.33
CA ARG A 72 -5.14 -2.66 9.08
C ARG A 72 -5.80 -3.44 7.95
N LEU A 73 -5.08 -3.70 6.86
CA LEU A 73 -5.56 -4.54 5.77
C LEU A 73 -5.88 -5.98 6.23
N GLY A 74 -5.03 -6.56 7.09
CA GLY A 74 -5.29 -7.85 7.73
C GLY A 74 -6.55 -7.86 8.59
N ASN A 75 -6.77 -6.80 9.38
CA ASN A 75 -7.99 -6.65 10.17
C ASN A 75 -9.24 -6.61 9.28
N ILE A 76 -9.19 -5.87 8.17
CA ILE A 76 -10.30 -5.78 7.20
C ILE A 76 -10.60 -7.15 6.59
N TYR A 77 -9.57 -7.90 6.19
CA TYR A 77 -9.74 -9.26 5.69
C TYR A 77 -10.33 -10.22 6.72
N SER A 78 -9.90 -10.12 7.99
CA SER A 78 -10.47 -10.90 9.08
C SER A 78 -11.94 -10.57 9.33
N SER A 79 -12.31 -9.28 9.32
CA SER A 79 -13.70 -8.81 9.49
C SER A 79 -14.63 -9.23 8.35
N THR A 80 -14.07 -9.47 7.16
CA THR A 80 -14.81 -9.92 5.97
C THR A 80 -14.69 -11.42 5.73
N ASN A 81 -14.24 -12.19 6.72
CA ASN A 81 -14.04 -13.65 6.65
C ASN A 81 -13.09 -14.13 5.54
N ARG A 82 -12.29 -13.23 4.96
CA ARG A 82 -11.25 -13.54 3.98
C ARG A 82 -9.96 -13.98 4.70
N ASN A 83 -10.06 -15.04 5.48
CA ASN A 83 -9.03 -15.46 6.44
C ASN A 83 -7.66 -15.71 5.79
N ASN A 84 -7.62 -16.29 4.58
CA ASN A 84 -6.35 -16.52 3.86
C ASN A 84 -5.64 -15.20 3.54
N ALA A 85 -6.38 -14.19 3.08
CA ALA A 85 -5.82 -12.87 2.78
C ALA A 85 -5.39 -12.15 4.08
N ALA A 86 -6.12 -12.34 5.17
CA ALA A 86 -5.76 -11.78 6.48
C ALA A 86 -4.41 -12.32 6.97
N VAL A 87 -4.17 -13.63 6.86
CA VAL A 87 -2.88 -14.24 7.21
C VAL A 87 -1.74 -13.64 6.41
N ILE A 88 -1.92 -13.47 5.10
CA ILE A 88 -0.90 -12.86 4.23
C ILE A 88 -0.60 -11.43 4.68
N ALA A 89 -1.62 -10.60 4.87
CA ALA A 89 -1.44 -9.20 5.27
C ALA A 89 -0.79 -9.06 6.66
N TYR A 90 -1.16 -9.89 7.64
CA TYR A 90 -0.49 -9.89 8.95
C TYR A 90 0.97 -10.33 8.84
N ASN A 91 1.28 -11.33 8.02
CA ASN A 91 2.67 -11.73 7.79
C ASN A 91 3.48 -10.62 7.13
N GLU A 92 2.92 -9.87 6.18
CA GLU A 92 3.58 -8.68 5.62
C GLU A 92 3.83 -7.61 6.69
N SER A 93 2.86 -7.34 7.58
CA SER A 93 3.05 -6.43 8.72
C SER A 93 4.23 -6.88 9.60
N LEU A 94 4.28 -8.16 9.95
CA LEU A 94 5.32 -8.75 10.81
C LEU A 94 6.71 -8.74 10.17
N LYS A 95 6.84 -8.63 8.84
CA LYS A 95 8.16 -8.42 8.20
C LYS A 95 8.78 -7.08 8.60
N PHE A 96 7.95 -6.05 8.81
CA PHE A 96 8.39 -4.69 9.13
C PHE A 96 8.34 -4.39 10.64
N ASN A 97 7.42 -5.02 11.38
CA ASN A 97 7.38 -4.98 12.83
C ASN A 97 7.22 -6.40 13.45
N PRO A 98 8.31 -7.18 13.58
CA PRO A 98 8.23 -8.58 14.02
C PRO A 98 7.76 -8.78 15.46
N ALA A 99 7.85 -7.75 16.30
CA ALA A 99 7.54 -7.81 17.72
C ALA A 99 6.14 -7.28 18.06
N ASP A 100 5.30 -7.01 17.06
CA ASP A 100 3.96 -6.44 17.25
C ASP A 100 3.01 -7.46 17.91
N PRO A 101 2.66 -7.29 19.20
CA PRO A 101 1.81 -8.26 19.89
C PRO A 101 0.38 -8.28 19.36
N ASP A 102 -0.13 -7.15 18.85
CA ASP A 102 -1.51 -7.05 18.36
C ASP A 102 -1.66 -7.82 17.03
N VAL A 103 -0.64 -7.76 16.18
CA VAL A 103 -0.61 -8.52 14.93
C VAL A 103 -0.53 -10.02 15.21
N TRP A 104 0.33 -10.45 16.13
CA TRP A 104 0.42 -11.87 16.53
C TRP A 104 -0.89 -12.40 17.12
N PHE A 105 -1.53 -11.61 17.99
CA PHE A 105 -2.82 -11.95 18.56
C PHE A 105 -3.87 -12.14 17.46
N ASN A 106 -4.01 -11.17 16.55
CA ASN A 106 -4.99 -11.23 15.47
C ASN A 106 -4.71 -12.36 14.47
N LEU A 107 -3.44 -12.63 14.17
CA LEU A 107 -3.04 -13.77 13.34
C LEU A 107 -3.45 -15.11 13.97
N GLY A 108 -3.23 -15.27 15.27
CA GLY A 108 -3.66 -16.47 16.00
C GLY A 108 -5.17 -16.70 15.94
N ILE A 109 -5.97 -15.63 16.12
CA ILE A 109 -7.43 -15.70 15.98
C ILE A 109 -7.84 -16.15 14.57
N VAL A 110 -7.21 -15.62 13.53
CA VAL A 110 -7.51 -16.00 12.14
C VAL A 110 -7.13 -17.46 11.86
N GLN A 111 -5.99 -17.93 12.36
CA GLN A 111 -5.56 -19.32 12.19
C GLN A 111 -6.50 -20.31 12.88
N LEU A 112 -6.99 -19.96 14.07
CA LEU A 112 -8.02 -20.75 14.77
C LEU A 112 -9.32 -20.83 13.95
N LYS A 113 -9.76 -19.71 13.36
CA LYS A 113 -10.93 -19.70 12.46
C LYS A 113 -10.71 -20.67 11.29
N GLN A 114 -9.59 -20.58 10.59
CA GLN A 114 -9.28 -21.47 9.46
C GLN A 114 -9.30 -22.94 9.86
N SER A 115 -8.66 -23.27 10.99
CA SER A 115 -8.65 -24.63 11.51
C SER A 115 -10.07 -25.15 11.78
N ALA A 116 -10.91 -24.36 12.44
CA ALA A 116 -12.30 -24.73 12.71
C ALA A 116 -13.13 -24.95 11.43
N TYR A 117 -12.93 -24.13 10.39
CA TYR A 117 -13.61 -24.32 9.10
C TYR A 117 -13.21 -25.63 8.42
N THR A 118 -11.93 -26.02 8.49
CA THR A 118 -11.47 -27.30 7.89
C THR A 118 -12.04 -28.52 8.58
N PHE A 119 -12.34 -28.47 9.88
CA PHE A 119 -12.92 -29.60 10.61
C PHE A 119 -14.43 -29.75 10.42
N ASN A 120 -15.13 -28.67 10.06
CA ASN A 120 -16.60 -28.65 9.91
C ASN A 120 -17.09 -28.84 8.46
N SER A 121 -16.17 -28.94 7.49
CA SER A 121 -16.43 -29.17 6.06
C SER A 121 -16.20 -30.62 5.66
#